data_AF-A0A956CXG8-F1
#
_entry.id   AF-A0A956CXG8-F1
#
_cell.length_a   1.000
_cell.length_b   1.000
_cell.length_c   1.000
_cell.angle_alpha   90.00
_cell.angle_beta   90.00
_cell.angle_gamma   90.00
#
_symmetry.space_group_name_H-M   'P 1'
#
loop_
_entity.id
_entity.type
_entity.pdbx_description
1 polymer ?
#
loop_
_entity_poly.entity_id
_entity_poly.type
_entity_poly.pdbx_seq_one_letter_code
_entity_poly.pdbx_strand_id
1 'polypeptide(L)'
;MRVFLQQSVLRHLGAIAVAGGIGLASPGASLLEIPTELVVEVVEETEEPGWQNEDRQRLLALVAEDQRVVVRARVAEVAGALGHETPDEAEGLLARLAGDASPRVRRSVSRGLESLLAHTDPMFRAGLVARWSTAEDASLREAIARSLGTRTPTLVTDMALSELCRDPEPRVRRAAVGALAPHYEEAPEEYARVAMRLVDDPDGLTRRIARRLVSRHA
;
A
#
# COMPACT_ATOMS: atom_id res chain seq x y z
N MET A 1 -7.93 -33.31 5.45
CA MET A 1 -6.47 -33.06 5.43
C MET A 1 -6.14 -31.58 5.52
N ARG A 2 -6.71 -30.72 4.66
CA ARG A 2 -6.51 -29.26 4.66
C ARG A 2 -6.73 -28.57 6.03
N VAL A 3 -7.88 -28.81 6.66
CA VAL A 3 -8.23 -28.25 7.99
C VAL A 3 -7.21 -28.61 9.08
N PHE A 4 -6.69 -29.83 9.09
CA PHE A 4 -5.69 -30.27 10.07
C PHE A 4 -4.35 -29.55 9.88
N LEU A 5 -3.93 -29.35 8.62
CA LEU A 5 -2.69 -28.65 8.30
C LEU A 5 -2.80 -27.17 8.71
N GLN A 6 -3.92 -26.53 8.39
CA GLN A 6 -4.22 -25.14 8.75
C GLN A 6 -4.20 -24.93 10.27
N GLN A 7 -4.88 -25.77 11.04
CA GLN A 7 -4.85 -25.70 12.51
C GLN A 7 -3.45 -25.91 13.10
N SER A 8 -2.60 -26.68 12.42
CA SER A 8 -1.20 -26.84 12.82
C SER A 8 -0.40 -25.55 12.58
N VAL A 9 -0.60 -24.92 11.42
CA VAL A 9 0.07 -23.65 11.07
C VAL A 9 -0.35 -22.53 12.02
N LEU A 10 -1.64 -22.40 12.31
CA LEU A 10 -2.14 -21.39 13.27
C LEU A 10 -1.59 -21.59 14.68
N ARG A 11 -1.42 -22.85 15.12
CA ARG A 11 -0.77 -23.14 16.39
C ARG A 11 0.71 -22.72 16.39
N HIS A 12 1.43 -22.98 15.30
CA HIS A 12 2.82 -22.54 15.16
C HIS A 12 2.94 -21.02 15.18
N LEU A 13 2.08 -20.33 14.42
CA LEU A 13 2.02 -18.87 14.39
C LEU A 13 1.70 -18.28 15.77
N GLY A 14 0.78 -18.89 16.52
CA GLY A 14 0.49 -18.51 17.90
C GLY A 14 1.71 -18.65 18.81
N ALA A 15 2.48 -19.73 18.68
CA ALA A 15 3.72 -19.93 19.43
C ALA A 15 4.78 -18.87 19.08
N ILE A 16 4.92 -18.53 17.80
CA ILE A 16 5.81 -17.47 17.32
C ILE A 16 5.40 -16.11 17.92
N ALA A 17 4.10 -15.78 17.89
CA ALA A 17 3.59 -14.53 18.43
C ALA A 17 3.90 -14.40 19.93
N VAL A 18 3.67 -15.45 20.70
CA VAL A 18 3.97 -15.47 22.14
C VAL A 18 5.47 -15.31 22.37
N ALA A 19 6.31 -16.12 21.73
CA ALA A 19 7.76 -16.08 21.90
C ALA A 19 8.36 -14.72 21.51
N GLY A 20 7.87 -14.11 20.43
CA GLY A 20 8.24 -12.77 20.02
C GLY A 20 7.82 -11.68 21.01
N GLY A 21 6.58 -11.74 21.49
CA GLY A 21 6.04 -10.76 22.45
C GLY A 21 6.78 -10.70 23.79
N ILE A 22 7.42 -11.81 24.20
CA ILE A 22 8.28 -11.87 25.40
C ILE A 22 9.78 -11.82 25.09
N GLY A 23 10.17 -11.56 23.84
CA GLY A 23 11.57 -11.37 23.43
C GLY A 23 12.41 -12.65 23.39
N LEU A 24 11.81 -13.84 23.41
CA LEU A 24 12.52 -15.12 23.32
C LEU A 24 12.88 -15.52 21.89
N ALA A 25 12.24 -14.91 20.89
CA ALA A 25 12.50 -15.15 19.48
C ALA A 25 12.28 -13.89 18.64
N SER A 26 12.88 -13.85 17.45
CA SER A 26 12.54 -12.87 16.42
C SER A 26 11.43 -13.46 15.53
N PRO A 27 10.20 -12.90 15.53
CA PRO A 27 9.10 -13.45 14.74
C PRO A 27 9.46 -13.66 13.27
N GLY A 28 10.11 -12.67 12.65
CA GLY A 28 10.53 -12.75 11.26
C GLY A 28 11.43 -13.94 10.93
N ALA A 29 12.33 -14.33 11.85
CA ALA A 29 13.19 -15.49 11.67
C ALA A 29 12.43 -16.80 11.87
N SER A 30 11.58 -16.89 12.91
CA SER A 30 10.80 -18.09 13.21
C SER A 30 9.73 -18.39 12.16
N LEU A 31 9.21 -17.37 11.47
CA LEU A 31 8.26 -17.56 10.36
C LEU A 31 8.84 -18.36 9.18
N LEU A 32 10.17 -18.37 9.01
CA LEU A 32 10.83 -19.14 7.95
C LEU A 32 10.71 -20.66 8.13
N GLU A 33 10.39 -21.12 9.33
CA GLU A 33 10.15 -22.53 9.61
C GLU A 33 8.85 -23.05 8.98
N ILE A 34 7.93 -22.13 8.64
CA ILE A 34 6.66 -22.46 7.98
C ILE A 34 6.84 -22.29 6.46
N PRO A 35 6.46 -23.29 5.63
CA PRO A 35 6.44 -23.17 4.18
C PRO A 35 5.69 -21.91 3.71
N THR A 36 6.22 -21.25 2.68
CA THR A 36 5.72 -19.95 2.20
C THR A 36 4.26 -20.02 1.77
N GLU A 37 3.90 -21.11 1.11
CA GLU A 37 2.57 -21.36 0.57
C GLU A 37 1.54 -21.43 1.69
N LEU A 38 1.90 -22.02 2.84
CA LEU A 38 1.01 -22.15 3.99
C LEU A 38 0.83 -20.82 4.74
N VAL A 39 1.89 -19.99 4.82
CA VAL A 39 1.76 -18.65 5.41
C VAL A 39 0.88 -17.76 4.53
N VAL A 40 1.08 -17.82 3.21
CA VAL A 40 0.25 -17.08 2.25
C VAL A 40 -1.20 -17.55 2.30
N GLU A 41 -1.46 -18.86 2.32
CA GLU A 41 -2.81 -19.43 2.44
C GLU A 41 -3.51 -18.93 3.70
N VAL A 42 -2.83 -18.96 4.86
CA VAL A 42 -3.40 -18.46 6.12
C VAL A 42 -3.69 -16.95 6.06
N VAL A 43 -2.86 -16.16 5.40
CA VAL A 43 -3.11 -14.73 5.20
C VAL A 43 -4.35 -14.50 4.33
N GLU A 44 -4.47 -15.22 3.21
CA GLU A 44 -5.62 -15.13 2.30
C GLU A 44 -6.92 -15.59 2.98
N GLU A 45 -6.86 -16.62 3.82
CA GLU A 45 -8.00 -17.09 4.61
C GLU A 45 -8.53 -16.05 5.61
N THR A 46 -7.73 -15.03 5.98
CA THR A 46 -8.24 -13.94 6.84
C THR A 46 -9.28 -13.06 6.15
N GLU A 47 -9.39 -13.12 4.81
CA GLU A 47 -10.45 -12.47 4.05
C GLU A 47 -11.78 -13.20 4.17
N GLU A 48 -11.77 -14.49 4.54
CA GLU A 48 -12.97 -15.31 4.60
C GLU A 48 -13.87 -14.94 5.81
N PRO A 49 -15.20 -15.08 5.68
CA PRO A 49 -16.12 -14.89 6.79
C PRO A 49 -15.82 -15.86 7.94
N GLY A 50 -15.79 -15.35 9.19
CA GLY A 50 -15.67 -16.18 10.40
C GLY A 50 -14.47 -15.86 11.29
N TRP A 51 -13.47 -15.16 10.77
CA TRP A 51 -12.39 -14.61 11.58
C TRP A 51 -12.84 -13.36 12.34
N GLN A 52 -12.48 -13.23 13.62
CA GLN A 52 -12.64 -11.99 14.38
C GLN A 52 -11.64 -10.94 13.92
N ASN A 53 -12.06 -9.67 13.83
CA ASN A 53 -11.23 -8.58 13.33
C ASN A 53 -9.91 -8.44 14.08
N GLU A 54 -9.94 -8.52 15.41
CA GLU A 54 -8.72 -8.44 16.22
C GLU A 54 -7.73 -9.57 15.91
N ASP A 55 -8.22 -10.78 15.65
CA ASP A 55 -7.37 -11.93 15.36
C ASP A 55 -6.76 -11.83 13.96
N ARG A 56 -7.52 -11.35 12.96
CA ARG A 56 -7.00 -11.02 11.63
C ARG A 56 -5.88 -9.99 11.74
N GLN A 57 -6.12 -8.91 12.47
CA GLN A 57 -5.16 -7.83 12.65
C GLN A 57 -3.87 -8.31 13.33
N ARG A 58 -3.97 -9.08 14.41
CA ARG A 58 -2.80 -9.64 15.12
C ARG A 58 -2.00 -10.57 14.20
N LEU A 59 -2.69 -11.43 13.45
CA LEU A 59 -2.07 -12.35 12.50
C LEU A 59 -1.36 -11.60 11.37
N LEU A 60 -2.02 -10.65 10.72
CA LEU A 60 -1.42 -9.83 9.66
C LEU A 60 -0.26 -9.01 10.20
N ALA A 61 -0.37 -8.47 11.42
CA ALA A 61 0.69 -7.71 12.05
C ALA A 61 1.94 -8.57 12.31
N LEU A 62 1.77 -9.81 12.76
CA LEU A 62 2.83 -10.80 12.95
C LEU A 62 3.49 -11.16 11.61
N VAL A 63 2.67 -11.54 10.63
CA VAL A 63 3.15 -12.04 9.33
C VAL A 63 3.80 -10.94 8.49
N ALA A 64 3.49 -9.67 8.75
CA ALA A 64 4.21 -8.53 8.16
C ALA A 64 5.71 -8.50 8.54
N GLU A 65 6.13 -9.20 9.59
CA GLU A 65 7.54 -9.30 9.99
C GLU A 65 8.30 -10.40 9.24
N ASP A 66 7.62 -11.19 8.39
CA ASP A 66 8.23 -12.29 7.64
C ASP A 66 9.38 -11.78 6.75
N GLN A 67 10.50 -12.51 6.72
CA GLN A 67 11.64 -12.11 5.90
C GLN A 67 11.38 -12.25 4.39
N ARG A 68 10.40 -13.06 3.98
CA ARG A 68 10.06 -13.30 2.58
C ARG A 68 9.23 -12.15 2.02
N VAL A 69 9.77 -11.55 0.96
CA VAL A 69 9.12 -10.46 0.21
C VAL A 69 7.71 -10.81 -0.26
N VAL A 70 7.47 -12.06 -0.68
CA VAL A 70 6.15 -12.50 -1.18
C VAL A 70 5.09 -12.47 -0.07
N VAL A 71 5.45 -12.87 1.15
CA VAL A 71 4.55 -12.90 2.30
C VAL A 71 4.15 -11.48 2.69
N ARG A 72 5.14 -10.59 2.90
CA ARG A 72 4.87 -9.18 3.26
C ARG A 72 4.09 -8.44 2.17
N ALA A 73 4.36 -8.74 0.90
CA ALA A 73 3.60 -8.18 -0.21
C ALA A 73 2.13 -8.64 -0.17
N ARG A 74 1.88 -9.91 0.14
CA ARG A 74 0.51 -10.42 0.30
C ARG A 74 -0.20 -9.76 1.48
N VAL A 75 0.47 -9.61 2.63
CA VAL A 75 -0.08 -8.90 3.80
C VAL A 75 -0.56 -7.49 3.44
N ALA A 76 0.22 -6.73 2.66
CA ALA A 76 -0.19 -5.40 2.22
C ALA A 76 -1.47 -5.43 1.36
N GLU A 77 -1.61 -6.41 0.47
CA GLU A 77 -2.81 -6.54 -0.37
C GLU A 77 -4.04 -6.90 0.48
N VAL A 78 -3.92 -7.90 1.36
CA VAL A 78 -5.01 -8.33 2.25
C VAL A 78 -5.43 -7.23 3.23
N ALA A 79 -4.48 -6.49 3.79
CA ALA A 79 -4.77 -5.35 4.66
C ALA A 79 -5.68 -4.32 3.95
N GLY A 80 -5.42 -4.04 2.68
CA GLY A 80 -6.25 -3.14 1.87
C GLY A 80 -7.64 -3.69 1.55
N ALA A 81 -7.77 -4.99 1.34
CA ALA A 81 -9.06 -5.65 1.07
C ALA A 81 -9.97 -5.62 2.32
N LEU A 82 -9.40 -5.89 3.49
CA LEU A 82 -10.10 -5.87 4.79
C LEU A 82 -10.35 -4.45 5.34
N GLY A 83 -9.80 -3.43 4.70
CA GLY A 83 -9.84 -2.06 5.19
C GLY A 83 -11.22 -1.44 5.30
N HIS A 84 -12.24 -2.00 4.65
CA HIS A 84 -13.62 -1.54 4.80
C HIS A 84 -14.22 -1.90 6.18
N GLU A 85 -13.71 -2.96 6.82
CA GLU A 85 -14.13 -3.39 8.16
C GLU A 85 -13.29 -2.72 9.25
N THR A 86 -12.00 -2.51 8.98
CA THR A 86 -10.98 -2.03 9.94
C THR A 86 -10.03 -1.02 9.29
N PRO A 87 -10.52 0.17 8.93
CA PRO A 87 -9.77 1.13 8.12
C PRO A 87 -8.51 1.68 8.79
N ASP A 88 -8.57 1.96 10.09
CA ASP A 88 -7.43 2.51 10.84
C ASP A 88 -6.30 1.47 10.97
N GLU A 89 -6.64 0.20 11.19
CA GLU A 89 -5.66 -0.87 11.32
C GLU A 89 -5.06 -1.26 9.98
N ALA A 90 -5.86 -1.24 8.91
CA ALA A 90 -5.37 -1.35 7.55
C ALA A 90 -4.39 -0.22 7.20
N GLU A 91 -4.74 1.04 7.51
CA GLU A 91 -3.85 2.19 7.33
C GLU A 91 -2.54 2.01 8.09
N GLY A 92 -2.60 1.66 9.38
CA GLY A 92 -1.41 1.49 10.21
C GLY A 92 -0.47 0.40 9.68
N LEU A 93 -1.03 -0.73 9.22
CA LEU A 93 -0.25 -1.82 8.66
C LEU A 93 0.38 -1.45 7.30
N LEU A 94 -0.38 -0.79 6.43
CA LEU A 94 0.11 -0.28 5.15
C LEU A 94 1.19 0.78 5.35
N ALA A 95 1.05 1.66 6.35
CA ALA A 95 2.04 2.68 6.67
C ALA A 95 3.37 2.03 7.08
N ARG A 96 3.34 1.00 7.92
CA ARG A 96 4.53 0.24 8.31
C ARG A 96 5.22 -0.41 7.11
N LEU A 97 4.46 -0.95 6.16
CA LEU A 97 4.99 -1.62 4.96
C LEU A 97 5.39 -0.64 3.85
N ALA A 98 4.97 0.63 3.89
CA ALA A 98 5.31 1.62 2.88
C ALA A 98 6.82 1.88 2.80
N GLY A 99 7.51 1.80 3.94
CA GLY A 99 8.97 1.92 4.05
C GLY A 99 9.76 0.63 3.77
N ASP A 100 9.10 -0.46 3.36
CA ASP A 100 9.76 -1.75 3.17
C ASP A 100 10.95 -1.67 2.20
N ALA A 101 12.04 -2.37 2.52
CA ALA A 101 13.24 -2.40 1.68
C ALA A 101 12.96 -2.87 0.25
N SER A 102 12.00 -3.79 0.06
CA SER A 102 11.63 -4.34 -1.22
C SER A 102 10.69 -3.43 -2.01
N PRO A 103 11.06 -3.00 -3.23
CA PRO A 103 10.15 -2.29 -4.12
C PRO A 103 8.91 -3.11 -4.53
N ARG A 104 8.93 -4.44 -4.35
CA ARG A 104 7.76 -5.29 -4.57
C ARG A 104 6.73 -5.09 -3.47
N VAL A 105 7.14 -5.08 -2.21
CA VAL A 105 6.23 -4.81 -1.07
C VAL A 105 5.66 -3.40 -1.17
N ARG A 106 6.49 -2.38 -1.41
CA ARG A 106 6.03 -0.99 -1.57
C ARG A 106 5.00 -0.82 -2.70
N ARG A 107 5.10 -1.60 -3.79
CA ARG A 107 4.08 -1.62 -4.85
C ARG A 107 2.79 -2.30 -4.41
N SER A 108 2.87 -3.38 -3.64
CA SER A 108 1.69 -4.03 -3.06
C SER A 108 1.01 -3.14 -2.01
N VAL A 109 1.75 -2.31 -1.27
CA VAL A 109 1.17 -1.26 -0.41
C VAL A 109 0.32 -0.29 -1.22
N SER A 110 0.80 0.19 -2.37
CA SER A 110 -0.01 1.06 -3.24
C SER A 110 -1.28 0.38 -3.75
N ARG A 111 -1.27 -0.95 -3.98
CA ARG A 111 -2.48 -1.71 -4.34
C ARG A 111 -3.42 -1.89 -3.15
N GLY A 112 -2.87 -2.15 -1.97
CA GLY A 112 -3.65 -2.20 -0.74
C GLY A 112 -4.32 -0.86 -0.45
N LEU A 113 -3.61 0.26 -0.62
CA LEU A 113 -4.17 1.60 -0.52
C LEU A 113 -5.25 1.88 -1.56
N GLU A 114 -5.07 1.45 -2.80
CA GLU A 114 -6.11 1.54 -3.83
C GLU A 114 -7.39 0.82 -3.38
N SER A 115 -7.27 -0.41 -2.87
CA SER A 115 -8.41 -1.15 -2.34
C SER A 115 -9.06 -0.46 -1.13
N LEU A 116 -8.24 0.03 -0.19
CA LEU A 116 -8.71 0.76 0.99
C LEU A 116 -9.47 2.02 0.59
N LEU A 117 -8.91 2.81 -0.34
CA LEU A 117 -9.54 4.02 -0.86
C LEU A 117 -10.80 3.71 -1.67
N ALA A 118 -10.91 2.55 -2.32
CA ALA A 118 -12.10 2.17 -3.08
C ALA A 118 -13.29 1.79 -2.18
N HIS A 119 -13.04 1.30 -0.97
CA HIS A 119 -14.07 0.66 -0.14
C HIS A 119 -14.35 1.31 1.23
N THR A 120 -13.64 2.38 1.60
CA THR A 120 -13.89 3.14 2.85
C THR A 120 -14.89 4.29 2.66
N ASP A 121 -15.31 5.01 3.69
CA ASP A 121 -16.20 6.16 3.50
C ASP A 121 -15.44 7.39 2.94
N PRO A 122 -16.13 8.35 2.27
CA PRO A 122 -15.48 9.51 1.67
C PRO A 122 -14.67 10.39 2.64
N MET A 123 -15.06 10.47 3.91
CA MET A 123 -14.37 11.31 4.90
C MET A 123 -13.04 10.67 5.29
N PHE A 124 -13.04 9.36 5.57
CA PHE A 124 -11.82 8.61 5.81
C PHE A 124 -10.87 8.71 4.61
N ARG A 125 -11.37 8.48 3.38
CA ARG A 125 -10.57 8.59 2.15
C ARG A 125 -9.90 9.95 2.02
N ALA A 126 -10.66 11.05 2.16
CA ALA A 126 -10.12 12.40 2.05
C ALA A 126 -9.07 12.68 3.13
N GLY A 127 -9.34 12.24 4.37
CA GLY A 127 -8.38 12.35 5.47
C GLY A 127 -7.08 11.59 5.20
N LEU A 128 -7.18 10.34 4.74
CA LEU A 128 -6.04 9.49 4.41
C LEU A 128 -5.18 10.12 3.30
N VAL A 129 -5.81 10.55 2.20
CA VAL A 129 -5.12 11.21 1.08
C VAL A 129 -4.41 12.48 1.56
N ALA A 130 -5.07 13.33 2.35
CA ALA A 130 -4.47 14.54 2.88
C ALA A 130 -3.27 14.25 3.81
N ARG A 131 -3.43 13.32 4.76
CA ARG A 131 -2.35 12.91 5.69
C ARG A 131 -1.16 12.36 4.93
N TRP A 132 -1.37 11.39 4.03
CA TRP A 132 -0.28 10.69 3.37
C TRP A 132 0.38 11.51 2.28
N SER A 133 -0.32 12.45 1.64
CA SER A 133 0.30 13.33 0.63
C SER A 133 1.21 14.40 1.25
N THR A 134 1.04 14.69 2.53
CA THR A 134 1.81 15.70 3.29
C THR A 134 2.71 15.11 4.37
N ALA A 135 2.75 13.78 4.49
CA ALA A 135 3.55 13.09 5.49
C ALA A 135 5.04 13.37 5.33
N GLU A 136 5.80 13.43 6.44
CA GLU A 136 7.25 13.62 6.40
C GLU A 136 7.98 12.46 5.68
N ASP A 137 7.49 11.23 5.84
CA ASP A 137 8.04 10.05 5.17
C ASP A 137 7.67 10.04 3.68
N ALA A 138 8.69 10.20 2.83
CA ALA A 138 8.55 10.15 1.37
C ALA A 138 8.02 8.80 0.85
N SER A 139 8.12 7.72 1.62
CA SER A 139 7.59 6.41 1.26
C SER A 139 6.07 6.35 1.36
N LEU A 140 5.48 7.05 2.34
CA LEU A 140 4.03 7.25 2.42
C LEU A 140 3.53 8.12 1.27
N ARG A 141 4.23 9.24 1.00
CA ARG A 141 3.92 10.13 -0.14
C ARG A 141 4.04 9.40 -1.48
N GLU A 142 5.06 8.57 -1.66
CA GLU A 142 5.23 7.73 -2.85
C GLU A 142 4.09 6.70 -2.99
N ALA A 143 3.69 6.07 -1.87
CA ALA A 143 2.66 5.04 -1.87
C ALA A 143 1.29 5.61 -2.23
N ILE A 144 0.89 6.74 -1.64
CA ILE A 144 -0.38 7.42 -1.94
C ILE A 144 -0.35 7.99 -3.37
N ALA A 145 0.76 8.58 -3.82
CA ALA A 145 0.88 9.08 -5.19
C ALA A 145 0.59 7.99 -6.23
N ARG A 146 1.06 6.75 -5.98
CA ARG A 146 0.76 5.61 -6.86
C ARG A 146 -0.71 5.16 -6.79
N SER A 147 -1.30 5.09 -5.60
CA SER A 147 -2.68 4.60 -5.43
C SER A 147 -3.70 5.56 -6.01
N LEU A 148 -3.38 6.86 -6.07
CA LEU A 148 -4.20 7.89 -6.71
C LEU A 148 -4.22 7.77 -8.24
N GLY A 149 -3.45 6.89 -8.86
CA GLY A 149 -3.54 6.59 -10.30
C GLY A 149 -4.76 5.76 -10.67
N THR A 150 -5.79 5.73 -9.83
CA THR A 150 -6.99 4.90 -9.99
C THR A 150 -8.20 5.82 -10.05
N ARG A 151 -9.26 5.43 -10.76
CA ARG A 151 -10.46 6.27 -10.98
C ARG A 151 -11.40 6.27 -9.78
N THR A 152 -10.87 6.48 -8.59
CA THR A 152 -11.68 6.73 -7.39
C THR A 152 -11.31 8.11 -6.85
N PRO A 153 -11.78 9.20 -7.50
CA PRO A 153 -11.45 10.55 -7.08
C PRO A 153 -12.06 10.83 -5.71
N THR A 154 -11.24 11.33 -4.80
CA THR A 154 -11.67 12.07 -3.61
C THR A 154 -11.70 13.57 -3.92
N LEU A 155 -12.45 14.36 -3.13
CA LEU A 155 -12.47 15.83 -3.21
C LEU A 155 -11.06 16.46 -3.18
N VAL A 156 -10.08 15.78 -2.60
CA VAL A 156 -8.72 16.28 -2.37
C VAL A 156 -7.69 15.73 -3.36
N THR A 157 -8.10 14.89 -4.32
CA THR A 157 -7.19 14.19 -5.26
C THR A 157 -6.37 15.18 -6.09
N ASP A 158 -7.01 16.18 -6.68
CA ASP A 158 -6.33 17.15 -7.55
C ASP A 158 -5.30 17.96 -6.78
N MET A 159 -5.66 18.42 -5.57
CA MET A 159 -4.76 19.13 -4.66
C MET A 159 -3.58 18.23 -4.27
N ALA A 160 -3.83 16.99 -3.86
CA ALA A 160 -2.79 16.04 -3.49
C ALA A 160 -1.84 15.74 -4.66
N LEU A 161 -2.36 15.44 -5.85
CA LEU A 161 -1.54 15.16 -7.04
C LEU A 161 -0.71 16.37 -7.48
N SER A 162 -1.29 17.58 -7.40
CA SER A 162 -0.60 18.84 -7.66
C SER A 162 0.59 19.02 -6.71
N GLU A 163 0.40 18.82 -5.40
CA GLU A 163 1.47 18.90 -4.39
C GLU A 163 2.52 17.81 -4.56
N LEU A 164 2.12 16.56 -4.78
CA LEU A 164 3.04 15.43 -4.97
C LEU A 164 3.87 15.56 -6.27
N CYS A 165 3.37 16.28 -7.28
CA CYS A 165 4.16 16.64 -8.45
C CYS A 165 5.25 17.69 -8.15
N ARG A 166 5.19 18.40 -7.03
CA ARG A 166 6.22 19.35 -6.57
C ARG A 166 7.17 18.77 -5.52
N ASP A 167 6.99 17.49 -5.18
CA ASP A 167 7.73 16.85 -4.09
C ASP A 167 9.25 16.97 -4.25
N PRO A 168 10.02 17.21 -3.17
CA PRO A 168 11.48 17.23 -3.27
C PRO A 168 12.07 15.90 -3.77
N GLU A 169 11.42 14.78 -3.47
CA GLU A 169 11.91 13.45 -3.78
C GLU A 169 11.47 12.99 -5.20
N PRO A 170 12.42 12.69 -6.11
CA PRO A 170 12.09 12.23 -7.47
C PRO A 170 11.15 11.02 -7.53
N ARG A 171 11.28 10.06 -6.61
CA ARG A 171 10.43 8.85 -6.64
C ARG A 171 8.95 9.18 -6.41
N VAL A 172 8.65 10.22 -5.64
CA VAL A 172 7.29 10.72 -5.38
C VAL A 172 6.76 11.46 -6.61
N ARG A 173 7.52 12.43 -7.15
CA ARG A 173 7.13 13.15 -8.37
C ARG A 173 6.86 12.20 -9.54
N ARG A 174 7.70 11.17 -9.70
CA ARG A 174 7.54 10.12 -10.72
C ARG A 174 6.25 9.34 -10.55
N ALA A 175 5.87 9.01 -9.31
CA ALA A 175 4.61 8.32 -9.03
C ALA A 175 3.42 9.24 -9.33
N ALA A 176 3.48 10.50 -8.87
CA ALA A 176 2.42 11.48 -9.04
C ALA A 176 2.13 11.78 -10.52
N VAL A 177 3.17 12.03 -11.33
CA VAL A 177 2.98 12.28 -12.77
C VAL A 177 2.42 11.07 -13.51
N GLY A 178 2.76 9.86 -13.06
CA GLY A 178 2.15 8.63 -13.59
C GLY A 178 0.67 8.51 -13.25
N ALA A 179 0.29 8.96 -12.05
CA ALA A 179 -1.09 8.94 -11.57
C ALA A 179 -2.00 9.99 -12.23
N LEU A 180 -1.45 10.99 -12.91
CA LEU A 180 -2.28 11.95 -13.66
C LEU A 180 -2.95 11.33 -14.89
N ALA A 181 -2.35 10.29 -15.49
CA ALA A 181 -2.82 9.76 -16.78
C ALA A 181 -4.28 9.29 -16.78
N PRO A 182 -4.78 8.58 -15.75
CA PRO A 182 -6.16 8.11 -15.73
C PRO A 182 -7.20 9.19 -15.49
N HIS A 183 -6.82 10.33 -14.90
CA HIS A 183 -7.68 11.49 -14.64
C HIS A 183 -7.63 12.54 -15.75
N TYR A 184 -6.72 12.37 -16.72
CA TYR A 184 -6.50 13.34 -17.78
C TYR A 184 -7.77 13.60 -18.60
N GLU A 185 -8.61 12.58 -18.84
CA GLU A 185 -9.87 12.74 -19.58
C GLU A 185 -10.90 13.58 -18.81
N GLU A 186 -10.83 13.63 -17.49
CA GLU A 186 -11.79 14.35 -16.63
C GLU A 186 -11.48 15.85 -16.59
N ALA A 187 -10.20 16.22 -16.54
CA ALA A 187 -9.75 17.62 -16.54
C ALA A 187 -8.45 17.82 -17.37
N PRO A 188 -8.53 17.72 -18.72
CA PRO A 188 -7.35 17.74 -19.58
C PRO A 188 -6.45 18.95 -19.37
N GLU A 189 -7.02 20.16 -19.29
CA GLU A 189 -6.24 21.40 -19.16
C GLU A 189 -5.51 21.52 -17.82
N GLU A 190 -6.13 21.07 -16.73
CA GLU A 190 -5.55 21.12 -15.40
C GLU A 190 -4.38 20.14 -15.27
N TYR A 191 -4.60 18.89 -15.66
CA TYR A 191 -3.58 17.86 -15.60
C TYR A 191 -2.46 18.08 -16.62
N ALA A 192 -2.76 18.64 -17.80
CA ALA A 192 -1.75 19.12 -18.73
C ALA A 192 -0.85 20.17 -18.06
N ARG A 193 -1.45 21.17 -17.39
CA ARG A 193 -0.69 22.23 -16.72
C ARG A 193 0.21 21.69 -15.62
N VAL A 194 -0.26 20.71 -14.83
CA VAL A 194 0.56 20.04 -13.81
C VAL A 194 1.70 19.26 -14.47
N ALA A 195 1.41 18.44 -15.48
CA ALA A 195 2.41 17.64 -16.19
C ALA A 195 3.46 18.51 -16.92
N MET A 196 3.06 19.65 -17.48
CA MET A 196 3.95 20.59 -18.16
C MET A 196 5.06 21.13 -17.24
N ARG A 197 4.83 21.25 -15.94
CA ARG A 197 5.89 21.68 -14.99
C ARG A 197 7.02 20.66 -14.88
N LEU A 198 6.77 19.40 -15.25
CA LEU A 198 7.69 18.29 -15.11
C LEU A 198 8.39 17.93 -16.43
N VAL A 199 8.11 18.60 -17.55
CA VAL A 199 8.74 18.29 -18.86
C VAL A 199 10.23 18.61 -18.91
N ASP A 200 10.72 19.39 -17.94
CA ASP A 200 12.13 19.70 -17.72
C ASP A 200 12.57 19.34 -16.30
N ASP A 201 11.87 18.39 -15.64
CA ASP A 201 12.24 17.89 -14.31
C ASP A 201 13.71 17.42 -14.29
N PRO A 202 14.49 17.67 -13.22
CA PRO A 202 15.87 17.21 -13.11
C PRO A 202 15.99 15.68 -13.19
N ASP A 203 15.01 14.93 -12.68
CA ASP A 203 14.95 13.47 -12.81
C ASP A 203 14.55 13.04 -14.22
N GLY A 204 15.42 12.26 -14.86
CA GLY A 204 15.22 11.82 -16.24
C GLY A 204 13.99 10.94 -16.46
N LEU A 205 13.58 10.14 -15.47
CA LEU A 205 12.41 9.28 -15.59
C LEU A 205 11.13 10.09 -15.44
N THR A 206 11.06 10.99 -14.44
CA THR A 206 9.95 11.93 -14.26
C THR A 206 9.74 12.76 -15.51
N ARG A 207 10.83 13.35 -16.03
CA ARG A 207 10.82 14.12 -17.28
C ARG A 207 10.27 13.34 -18.47
N ARG A 208 10.69 12.08 -18.62
CA ARG A 208 10.23 11.20 -19.71
C ARG A 208 8.73 10.88 -19.59
N ILE A 209 8.23 10.63 -18.38
CA ILE A 209 6.81 10.33 -18.16
C ILE A 209 5.96 11.58 -18.43
N ALA A 210 6.38 12.74 -17.93
CA ALA A 210 5.70 14.02 -18.17
C ALA A 210 5.59 14.33 -19.67
N ARG A 211 6.70 14.27 -20.41
CA ARG A 211 6.72 14.48 -21.87
C ARG A 211 5.80 13.51 -22.61
N ARG A 212 5.80 12.23 -22.21
CA ARG A 212 4.91 11.22 -22.80
C ARG A 212 3.45 11.56 -22.55
N LEU A 213 3.10 11.91 -21.30
CA LEU A 213 1.74 12.26 -20.93
C LEU A 213 1.25 13.46 -21.75
N VAL A 214 2.03 14.54 -21.76
CA VAL A 214 1.73 15.74 -22.57
C VAL A 214 1.58 15.39 -24.06
N SER A 215 2.52 14.64 -24.64
CA SER A 215 2.50 14.31 -26.07
C SER A 215 1.31 13.43 -26.49
N ARG A 216 0.75 12.64 -25.57
CA ARG A 216 -0.37 11.74 -25.84
C ARG A 216 -1.70 12.50 -25.90
N HIS A 217 -1.75 13.71 -25.35
CA HIS A 217 -2.97 14.49 -25.16
C HIS A 217 -2.81 15.97 -25.56
N ALA A 218 -1.88 16.26 -26.45
CA ALA A 218 -1.73 17.53 -27.17
C ALA A 218 -2.31 17.37 -28.58
#